data_AF-A0A3D2F321-F1
#
_entry.id   AF-A0A3D2F321-F1
#
_cell.length_a   1.000
_cell.length_b   1.000
_cell.length_c   1.000
_cell.angle_alpha   90.00
_cell.angle_beta   90.00
_cell.angle_gamma   90.00
#
_symmetry.space_group_name_H-M   'P 1'
#
loop_
_entity.id
_entity.type
_entity.pdbx_description
1 polymer ?
#
loop_
_entity_poly.entity_id
_entity_poly.type
_entity_poly.pdbx_seq_one_letter_code
_entity_poly.pdbx_strand_id
1 'polypeptide(L)'
;MKKSFKIGLIAAVIVAIGVWFFGFRGNKETIYEYALAERRDVVKEVSVTGRVKPGADANLAFEQSGKITGIYVVIGDSVVRGEAIASIYSADIAAKLAQAQAGVKSEEAKLNDLLKGAREEEINVQKAKVENKKVLFEEAERNMMNVISDSYTKSDDAVRNKVDQFISNPKSASPKLNFSLADQQRKDRIENNRVSMESLLILWQESLVELSVSTGNLDFYVSEAKTNLDKIKNFLDDVSLAVNSLTSNASFSQATIDGYKNDISTARSNINTAISNLSAAQEKLSNAATFLSLEERELELDLAGASQENIFVQEAALAKAQALISQYEAELSKTVLRSPVSGVISKLEIEIGETVSLGEIVASVISLNKFKIEANVPEVDIAGLKSGNMAEITLDAYGDEALFLARVLFVDPAETIVEGVPTYKTTLVFEQNDARIKSGMTANVEIKIDEKKNVIAVAQRAISQENGKSFVKILNDAGMAEIVEVKTGMRGSDGFVEITEGAQEGDKVIIFEKQ
;
A
#
# COMPACT_ATOMS: atom_id res chain seq x y z
N MET A 1 4.32 135.35 52.34
CA MET A 1 4.03 134.14 53.13
C MET A 1 3.31 133.11 52.24
N LYS A 2 3.82 131.86 52.20
CA LYS A 2 3.08 130.62 51.84
C LYS A 2 2.81 130.20 50.37
N LYS A 3 3.76 130.27 49.41
CA LYS A 3 3.61 129.48 48.15
C LYS A 3 4.85 128.75 47.58
N SER A 4 6.09 129.02 48.00
CA SER A 4 7.29 128.38 47.44
C SER A 4 7.86 127.17 48.22
N PHE A 5 7.31 126.81 49.38
CA PHE A 5 7.82 125.69 50.20
C PHE A 5 7.11 124.33 49.94
N LYS A 6 5.94 124.32 49.27
CA LYS A 6 5.16 123.09 49.04
C LYS A 6 5.61 122.27 47.82
N ILE A 7 6.35 122.86 46.88
CA ILE A 7 6.76 122.19 45.63
C ILE A 7 8.04 121.37 45.84
N GLY A 8 8.96 121.81 46.70
CA GLY A 8 10.18 121.06 47.04
C GLY A 8 9.93 119.77 47.82
N LEU A 9 8.88 119.75 48.68
CA LEU A 9 8.53 118.55 49.46
C LEU A 9 7.89 117.46 48.59
N ILE A 10 7.12 117.84 47.57
CA ILE A 10 6.47 116.88 46.66
C ILE A 10 7.48 116.24 45.70
N ALA A 11 8.46 117.01 45.22
CA ALA A 11 9.54 116.46 44.39
C ALA A 11 10.44 115.48 45.16
N ALA A 12 10.74 115.77 46.43
CA ALA A 12 11.51 114.86 47.29
C ALA A 12 10.75 113.56 47.61
N VAL A 13 9.42 113.63 47.77
CA VAL A 13 8.58 112.44 48.00
C VAL A 13 8.43 111.61 46.71
N ILE A 14 8.35 112.22 45.53
CA ILE A 14 8.29 111.48 44.26
C ILE A 14 9.64 110.82 43.94
N VAL A 15 10.77 111.46 44.25
CA VAL A 15 12.09 110.83 44.10
C VAL A 15 12.31 109.74 45.15
N ALA A 16 11.85 109.92 46.39
CA ALA A 16 11.92 108.88 47.43
C ALA A 16 11.01 107.68 47.11
N ILE A 17 9.81 107.91 46.56
CA ILE A 17 8.92 106.83 46.09
C ILE A 17 9.50 106.19 44.82
N GLY A 18 10.14 106.96 43.93
CA GLY A 18 10.82 106.42 42.75
C GLY A 18 12.02 105.53 43.10
N VAL A 19 12.83 105.92 44.08
CA VAL A 19 13.97 105.13 44.58
C VAL A 19 13.49 103.94 45.43
N TRP A 20 12.38 104.05 46.14
CA TRP A 20 11.79 102.92 46.88
C TRP A 20 11.08 101.91 45.95
N PHE A 21 10.41 102.38 44.89
CA PHE A 21 9.72 101.53 43.91
C PHE A 21 10.68 100.81 42.96
N PHE A 22 11.85 101.39 42.66
CA PHE A 22 12.90 100.73 41.87
C PHE A 22 13.96 100.00 42.72
N GLY A 23 14.12 100.33 44.00
CA GLY A 23 15.15 99.78 44.89
C GLY A 23 14.75 98.49 45.64
N PHE A 24 13.50 98.03 45.54
CA PHE A 24 13.00 96.80 46.18
C PHE A 24 12.39 95.83 45.16
N ARG A 25 13.18 95.48 44.14
CA ARG A 25 12.96 94.24 43.38
C ARG A 25 13.98 93.21 43.90
N GLY A 26 13.73 92.73 45.11
CA GLY A 26 14.44 91.54 45.60
C GLY A 26 14.18 90.40 44.62
N ASN A 27 15.25 89.72 44.21
CA ASN A 27 15.16 88.47 43.47
C ASN A 27 14.11 87.58 44.16
N LYS A 28 13.01 87.29 43.48
CA LYS A 28 12.24 86.10 43.82
C LYS A 28 13.18 84.93 43.57
N GLU A 29 13.64 84.26 44.62
CA GLU A 29 14.29 82.96 44.46
C GLU A 29 13.23 82.01 43.90
N THR A 30 13.30 81.74 42.60
CA THR A 30 12.47 80.74 41.96
C THR A 30 12.85 79.38 42.55
N ILE A 31 11.91 78.74 43.25
CA ILE A 31 12.15 77.43 43.84
C ILE A 31 11.89 76.39 42.75
N TYR A 32 12.97 75.78 42.26
CA TYR A 32 12.90 74.69 41.31
C TYR A 32 12.73 73.36 42.04
N GLU A 33 11.75 72.57 41.62
CA GLU A 33 11.72 71.15 41.92
C GLU A 33 12.51 70.44 40.81
N TYR A 34 13.58 69.73 41.18
CA TYR A 34 14.46 69.06 40.25
C TYR A 34 14.53 67.55 40.56
N ALA A 35 14.59 66.75 39.51
CA ALA A 35 14.95 65.33 39.57
C ALA A 35 16.39 65.17 39.05
N LEU A 36 17.14 64.23 39.62
CA LEU A 36 18.47 63.92 39.12
C LEU A 36 18.37 63.10 37.83
N ALA A 37 19.18 63.45 36.84
CA ALA A 37 19.46 62.56 35.73
C ALA A 37 20.30 61.39 36.27
N GLU A 38 19.68 60.22 36.39
CA GLU A 38 20.31 59.04 36.98
C GLU A 38 20.51 57.97 35.92
N ARG A 39 21.56 57.15 36.11
CA ARG A 39 21.69 55.91 35.36
C ARG A 39 20.72 54.89 35.91
N ARG A 40 19.79 54.49 35.05
CA ARG A 40 18.81 53.45 35.36
C ARG A 40 18.53 52.59 34.15
N ASP A 41 17.96 51.43 34.42
CA ASP A 41 17.39 50.61 33.37
C ASP A 41 16.05 51.21 33.00
N VAL A 42 15.86 51.48 31.70
CA VAL A 42 14.59 51.94 31.15
C VAL A 42 13.98 50.74 30.46
N VAL A 43 12.76 50.36 30.85
CA VAL A 43 12.04 49.23 30.27
C VAL A 43 10.78 49.75 29.60
N LYS A 44 10.52 49.28 28.38
CA LYS A 44 9.26 49.53 27.67
C LYS A 44 8.42 48.26 27.75
N GLU A 45 7.26 48.42 28.37
CA GLU A 45 6.29 47.36 28.61
C GLU A 45 4.96 47.66 27.95
N VAL A 46 4.29 46.61 27.52
CA VAL A 46 2.95 46.64 26.93
C VAL A 46 2.04 45.82 27.82
N SER A 47 1.08 46.48 28.45
CA SER A 47 0.10 45.85 29.32
C SER A 47 -1.17 45.53 28.53
N VAL A 48 -1.52 44.25 28.43
CA VAL A 48 -2.72 43.78 27.73
C VAL A 48 -3.43 42.72 28.54
N THR A 49 -4.75 42.65 28.39
CA THR A 49 -5.54 41.57 28.98
C THR A 49 -5.69 40.43 27.96
N GLY A 50 -5.43 39.21 28.41
CA GLY A 50 -5.57 38.00 27.62
C GLY A 50 -6.43 36.94 28.32
N ARG A 51 -6.66 35.83 27.63
CA ARG A 51 -7.34 34.65 28.20
C ARG A 51 -6.45 33.42 28.12
N VAL A 52 -6.42 32.64 29.20
CA VAL A 52 -5.76 31.34 29.25
C VAL A 52 -6.55 30.31 28.43
N LYS A 53 -5.85 29.62 27.53
CA LYS A 53 -6.37 28.55 26.68
C LYS A 53 -5.52 27.29 26.89
N PRO A 54 -6.09 26.08 26.73
CA PRO A 54 -5.31 24.86 26.79
C PRO A 54 -4.32 24.81 25.63
N GLY A 55 -3.21 24.09 25.82
CA GLY A 55 -2.20 23.91 24.76
C GLY A 55 -2.73 23.10 23.57
N ALA A 56 -3.67 22.18 23.85
CA ALA A 56 -4.43 21.45 22.86
C ALA A 56 -5.83 21.15 23.43
N ASP A 57 -6.84 21.27 22.59
CA ASP A 57 -8.20 20.83 22.86
C ASP A 57 -8.68 19.95 21.71
N ALA A 58 -9.49 18.94 22.03
CA ALA A 58 -10.07 18.04 21.06
C ALA A 58 -11.56 17.86 21.35
N ASN A 59 -12.39 18.28 20.40
CA ASN A 59 -13.82 17.98 20.41
C ASN A 59 -14.04 16.66 19.68
N LEU A 60 -14.64 15.71 20.38
CA LEU A 60 -14.76 14.33 19.97
C LEU A 60 -16.20 14.03 19.61
N ALA A 61 -16.37 13.44 18.43
CA ALA A 61 -17.63 13.02 17.87
C ALA A 61 -17.47 11.60 17.32
N PHE A 62 -18.57 10.84 17.31
CA PHE A 62 -18.56 9.55 16.63
C PHE A 62 -18.57 9.75 15.10
N GLU A 63 -17.78 8.92 14.40
CA GLU A 63 -17.77 8.87 12.94
C GLU A 63 -18.94 8.07 12.35
N GLN A 64 -19.83 7.56 13.20
CA GLN A 64 -21.02 6.80 12.82
C GLN A 64 -22.16 7.09 13.80
N SER A 65 -23.40 7.04 13.33
CA SER A 65 -24.56 7.11 14.21
C SER A 65 -24.79 5.77 14.91
N GLY A 66 -25.27 5.81 16.14
CA GLY A 66 -25.54 4.59 16.90
C GLY A 66 -25.99 4.86 18.32
N LYS A 67 -26.47 3.79 18.98
CA LYS A 67 -26.89 3.84 20.38
C LYS A 67 -25.69 3.66 21.30
N ILE A 68 -25.51 4.53 22.27
CA ILE A 68 -24.44 4.43 23.29
C ILE A 68 -24.67 3.17 24.14
N THR A 69 -23.65 2.32 24.22
CA THR A 69 -23.65 1.07 24.99
C THR A 69 -22.75 1.12 26.21
N GLY A 70 -21.71 1.96 26.18
CA GLY A 70 -20.73 2.08 27.23
C GLY A 70 -20.16 3.49 27.32
N ILE A 71 -19.97 3.95 28.55
CA ILE A 71 -19.25 5.17 28.89
C ILE A 71 -18.18 4.73 29.90
N TYR A 72 -16.92 5.01 29.60
CA TYR A 72 -15.77 4.48 30.36
C TYR A 72 -15.08 5.54 31.22
N VAL A 73 -15.46 6.81 31.05
CA VAL A 73 -14.86 7.96 31.75
C VAL A 73 -15.96 8.91 32.21
N VAL A 74 -15.67 9.72 33.23
CA VAL A 74 -16.54 10.82 33.67
C VAL A 74 -15.85 12.17 33.53
N ILE A 75 -16.63 13.26 33.64
CA ILE A 75 -16.09 14.62 33.61
C ILE A 75 -15.09 14.79 34.75
N GLY A 76 -13.89 15.30 34.42
CA GLY A 76 -12.79 15.46 35.37
C GLY A 76 -11.77 14.32 35.36
N ASP A 77 -12.06 13.18 34.73
CA ASP A 77 -11.08 12.10 34.60
C ASP A 77 -9.92 12.48 33.69
N SER A 78 -8.72 12.01 34.06
CA SER A 78 -7.52 12.12 33.23
C SER A 78 -7.45 10.95 32.26
N VAL A 79 -7.32 11.25 30.98
CA VAL A 79 -7.21 10.26 29.91
C VAL A 79 -5.88 10.39 29.17
N VAL A 80 -5.36 9.27 28.69
CA VAL A 80 -4.20 9.24 27.79
C VAL A 80 -4.63 9.15 26.33
N ARG A 81 -3.73 9.54 25.41
CA ARG A 81 -3.96 9.35 23.98
C ARG A 81 -4.24 7.88 23.64
N GLY A 82 -5.34 7.63 22.95
CA GLY A 82 -5.84 6.32 22.53
C GLY A 82 -6.81 5.67 23.52
N GLU A 83 -6.98 6.23 24.72
CA GLU A 83 -7.90 5.71 25.72
C GLU A 83 -9.36 5.79 25.26
N ALA A 84 -10.14 4.75 25.53
CA ALA A 84 -11.54 4.67 25.15
C ALA A 84 -12.39 5.50 26.11
N ILE A 85 -13.24 6.35 25.54
CA ILE A 85 -14.12 7.27 26.28
C ILE A 85 -15.54 6.70 26.33
N ALA A 86 -16.04 6.27 25.17
CA ALA A 86 -17.39 5.72 25.03
C ALA A 86 -17.46 4.76 23.83
N SER A 87 -18.49 3.93 23.79
CA SER A 87 -18.78 3.01 22.70
C SER A 87 -20.24 3.09 22.27
N ILE A 88 -20.48 2.90 20.98
CA ILE A 88 -21.82 2.66 20.41
C ILE A 88 -22.04 1.17 20.16
N TYR A 89 -23.30 0.79 19.94
CA TYR A 89 -23.70 -0.57 19.60
C TYR A 89 -23.01 -1.04 18.31
N SER A 90 -22.34 -2.19 18.40
CA SER A 90 -21.46 -2.70 17.34
C SER A 90 -21.75 -4.15 16.95
N ALA A 91 -22.80 -4.77 17.48
CA ALA A 91 -23.05 -6.20 17.28
C ALA A 91 -23.27 -6.55 15.79
N ASP A 92 -23.90 -5.67 15.01
CA ASP A 92 -24.10 -5.89 13.57
C ASP A 92 -22.77 -5.86 12.80
N ILE A 93 -21.84 -4.98 13.18
CA ILE A 93 -20.51 -4.89 12.58
C ILE A 93 -19.66 -6.09 13.02
N ALA A 94 -19.74 -6.47 14.29
CA ALA A 94 -19.06 -7.66 14.80
C ALA A 94 -19.56 -8.95 14.11
N ALA A 95 -20.87 -9.06 13.84
CA ALA A 95 -21.44 -10.16 13.08
C ALA A 95 -20.94 -10.17 11.63
N LYS A 96 -20.87 -9.01 10.96
CA LYS A 96 -20.28 -8.88 9.62
C LYS A 96 -18.79 -9.22 9.60
N LEU A 97 -18.03 -8.82 10.61
CA LEU A 97 -16.62 -9.18 10.76
C LEU A 97 -16.47 -10.71 10.91
N ALA A 98 -17.29 -11.35 11.76
CA ALA A 98 -17.29 -12.80 11.92
C ALA A 98 -17.66 -13.52 10.60
N GLN A 99 -18.61 -12.97 9.83
CA GLN A 99 -18.97 -13.48 8.50
C GLN A 99 -17.80 -13.34 7.51
N ALA A 100 -17.10 -12.20 7.50
CA ALA A 100 -15.94 -11.99 6.63
C ALA A 100 -14.77 -12.92 7.00
N GLN A 101 -14.54 -13.15 8.30
CA GLN A 101 -13.56 -14.12 8.80
C GLN A 101 -13.89 -15.55 8.36
N ALA A 102 -15.17 -15.95 8.41
CA ALA A 102 -15.62 -17.23 7.88
C ALA A 102 -15.45 -17.30 6.35
N GLY A 103 -15.67 -16.20 5.64
CA GLY A 103 -15.41 -16.05 4.21
C GLY A 103 -13.93 -16.31 3.86
N VAL A 104 -13.00 -15.70 4.59
CA VAL A 104 -11.56 -15.96 4.41
C VAL A 104 -11.22 -17.43 4.61
N LYS A 105 -11.70 -18.06 5.69
CA LYS A 105 -11.48 -19.50 5.92
C LYS A 105 -12.01 -20.38 4.78
N SER A 106 -13.15 -20.01 4.20
CA SER A 106 -13.72 -20.69 3.03
C SER A 106 -12.81 -20.55 1.80
N GLU A 107 -12.33 -19.34 1.51
CA GLU A 107 -11.45 -19.11 0.35
C GLU A 107 -10.05 -19.72 0.53
N GLU A 108 -9.52 -19.74 1.75
CA GLU A 108 -8.28 -20.46 2.10
C GLU A 108 -8.42 -21.97 1.89
N ALA A 109 -9.56 -22.55 2.30
CA ALA A 109 -9.83 -23.96 2.09
C ALA A 109 -9.87 -24.32 0.60
N LYS A 110 -10.53 -23.49 -0.22
CA LYS A 110 -10.56 -23.66 -1.68
C LYS A 110 -9.17 -23.52 -2.32
N LEU A 111 -8.38 -22.54 -1.89
CA LEU A 111 -7.01 -22.39 -2.39
C LEU A 111 -6.14 -23.61 -2.05
N ASN A 112 -6.26 -24.11 -0.82
CA ASN A 112 -5.53 -25.31 -0.39
C ASN A 112 -5.96 -26.56 -1.17
N ASP A 113 -7.25 -26.68 -1.50
CA ASP A 113 -7.76 -27.76 -2.36
C ASP A 113 -7.13 -27.71 -3.76
N LEU A 114 -7.08 -26.51 -4.38
CA LEU A 114 -6.41 -26.31 -5.67
C LEU A 114 -4.90 -26.63 -5.62
N LEU A 115 -4.22 -26.27 -4.54
CA LEU A 115 -2.78 -26.52 -4.37
C LEU A 115 -2.45 -27.99 -4.12
N LYS A 116 -3.35 -28.75 -3.48
CA LYS A 116 -3.18 -30.19 -3.27
C LYS A 116 -3.36 -30.99 -4.56
N GLY A 117 -4.16 -30.49 -5.50
CA GLY A 117 -4.46 -31.18 -6.75
C GLY A 117 -5.30 -32.45 -6.53
N ALA A 118 -5.14 -33.44 -7.42
CA ALA A 118 -5.84 -34.71 -7.30
C ALA A 118 -5.43 -35.46 -6.02
N ARG A 119 -6.38 -36.15 -5.40
CA ARG A 119 -6.11 -36.90 -4.16
C ARG A 119 -5.20 -38.09 -4.46
N GLU A 120 -4.37 -38.50 -3.49
CA GLU A 120 -3.48 -39.65 -3.68
C GLU A 120 -4.25 -40.93 -4.03
N GLU A 121 -5.44 -41.12 -3.47
CA GLU A 121 -6.31 -42.24 -3.80
C GLU A 121 -6.78 -42.20 -5.26
N GLU A 122 -7.09 -41.02 -5.79
CA GLU A 122 -7.48 -40.85 -7.20
C GLU A 122 -6.31 -41.11 -8.13
N ILE A 123 -5.12 -40.58 -7.81
CA ILE A 123 -3.88 -40.83 -8.55
C ILE A 123 -3.57 -42.34 -8.58
N ASN A 124 -3.74 -43.04 -7.45
CA ASN A 124 -3.50 -44.48 -7.38
C ASN A 124 -4.50 -45.29 -8.21
N VAL A 125 -5.77 -44.89 -8.23
CA VAL A 125 -6.78 -45.48 -9.13
C VAL A 125 -6.38 -45.26 -10.58
N GLN A 126 -5.97 -44.05 -10.95
CA GLN A 126 -5.58 -43.73 -12.31
C GLN A 126 -4.30 -44.47 -12.74
N LYS A 127 -3.29 -44.59 -11.87
CA LYS A 127 -2.11 -45.45 -12.09
C LYS A 127 -2.48 -46.91 -12.35
N ALA A 128 -3.46 -47.44 -11.61
CA ALA A 128 -3.92 -48.81 -11.82
C ALA A 128 -4.61 -48.99 -13.19
N LYS A 129 -5.32 -47.97 -13.69
CA LYS A 129 -5.87 -48.00 -15.06
C LYS A 129 -4.78 -47.97 -16.11
N VAL A 130 -3.78 -47.09 -15.97
CA VAL A 130 -2.61 -47.02 -16.86
C VAL A 130 -1.92 -48.38 -16.92
N GLU A 131 -1.64 -48.99 -15.77
CA GLU A 131 -1.01 -50.31 -15.70
C GLU A 131 -1.87 -51.38 -16.38
N ASN A 132 -3.19 -51.36 -16.17
CA ASN A 132 -4.08 -52.28 -16.87
C ASN A 132 -4.02 -52.11 -18.40
N LYS A 133 -4.02 -50.87 -18.91
CA LYS A 133 -3.92 -50.61 -20.35
C LYS A 133 -2.54 -50.97 -20.91
N LYS A 134 -1.48 -50.80 -20.12
CA LYS A 134 -0.13 -51.20 -20.49
C LYS A 134 -0.04 -52.70 -20.70
N VAL A 135 -0.58 -53.50 -19.77
CA VAL A 135 -0.65 -54.96 -19.92
C VAL A 135 -1.41 -55.37 -21.18
N LEU A 136 -2.53 -54.70 -21.50
CA LEU A 136 -3.29 -54.96 -22.72
C LEU A 136 -2.54 -54.58 -23.99
N PHE A 137 -1.75 -53.50 -23.97
CA PHE A 137 -0.88 -53.09 -25.07
C PHE A 137 0.21 -54.13 -25.32
N GLU A 138 0.91 -54.57 -24.27
CA GLU A 138 1.94 -55.62 -24.38
C GLU A 138 1.35 -56.96 -24.88
N GLU A 139 0.12 -57.31 -24.49
CA GLU A 139 -0.59 -58.47 -25.03
C GLU A 139 -0.88 -58.32 -26.53
N ALA A 140 -1.31 -57.13 -26.97
CA ALA A 140 -1.54 -56.84 -28.37
C ALA A 140 -0.26 -56.91 -29.21
N GLU A 141 0.89 -56.44 -28.67
CA GLU A 141 2.20 -56.58 -29.31
C GLU A 141 2.60 -58.04 -29.49
N ARG A 142 2.46 -58.85 -28.44
CA ARG A 142 2.74 -60.30 -28.50
C ARG A 142 1.82 -61.01 -29.50
N ASN A 143 0.54 -60.65 -29.53
CA ASN A 143 -0.41 -61.20 -30.50
C ASN A 143 -0.01 -60.84 -31.95
N MET A 144 0.32 -59.57 -32.19
CA MET A 144 0.78 -59.12 -33.51
C MET A 144 2.02 -59.90 -33.98
N MET A 145 2.99 -60.10 -33.09
CA MET A 145 4.19 -60.89 -33.36
C MET A 145 3.85 -62.33 -33.80
N ASN A 146 2.95 -62.98 -33.06
CA ASN A 146 2.50 -64.34 -33.37
C ASN A 146 1.78 -64.39 -34.73
N VAL A 147 0.96 -63.39 -35.05
CA VAL A 147 0.24 -63.30 -36.33
C VAL A 147 1.20 -63.07 -37.50
N ILE A 148 2.25 -62.28 -37.32
CA ILE A 148 3.31 -62.10 -38.33
C ILE A 148 4.03 -63.43 -38.60
N SER A 149 4.39 -64.17 -37.56
CA SER A 149 5.06 -65.48 -37.68
C SER A 149 4.16 -66.55 -38.32
N ASP A 150 2.87 -66.60 -37.94
CA ASP A 150 1.86 -67.48 -38.55
C ASP A 150 1.64 -67.13 -40.03
N SER A 151 1.65 -65.84 -40.37
CA SER A 151 1.54 -65.38 -41.76
C SER A 151 2.68 -65.92 -42.62
N TYR A 152 3.93 -65.82 -42.14
CA TYR A 152 5.08 -66.43 -42.81
C TYR A 152 4.91 -67.95 -42.95
N THR A 153 4.51 -68.65 -41.89
CA THR A 153 4.35 -70.11 -41.90
C THR A 153 3.32 -70.56 -42.94
N LYS A 154 2.18 -69.87 -43.02
CA LYS A 154 1.14 -70.12 -44.04
C LYS A 154 1.62 -69.80 -45.44
N SER A 155 2.40 -68.74 -45.59
CA SER A 155 3.06 -68.35 -46.84
C SER A 155 4.08 -69.38 -47.32
N ASP A 156 4.90 -69.91 -46.42
CA ASP A 156 5.87 -70.95 -46.70
C ASP A 156 5.18 -72.25 -47.13
N ASP A 157 4.17 -72.70 -46.39
CA ASP A 157 3.38 -73.89 -46.75
C ASP A 157 2.70 -73.72 -48.12
N ALA A 158 2.06 -72.57 -48.36
CA ALA A 158 1.39 -72.28 -49.61
C ALA A 158 2.33 -72.36 -50.82
N VAL A 159 3.56 -71.85 -50.72
CA VAL A 159 4.52 -71.87 -51.84
C VAL A 159 5.27 -73.20 -51.88
N ARG A 160 5.99 -73.54 -50.82
CA ARG A 160 6.96 -74.64 -50.80
C ARG A 160 6.35 -76.03 -50.66
N ASN A 161 5.10 -76.14 -50.17
CA ASN A 161 4.39 -77.42 -50.10
C ASN A 161 3.26 -77.50 -51.13
N LYS A 162 2.40 -76.48 -51.23
CA LYS A 162 1.19 -76.54 -52.07
C LYS A 162 1.44 -76.22 -53.55
N VAL A 163 2.33 -75.29 -53.88
CA VAL A 163 2.63 -74.95 -55.28
C VAL A 163 3.76 -75.82 -55.85
N ASP A 164 4.80 -76.08 -55.05
CA ASP A 164 5.99 -76.81 -55.50
C ASP A 164 5.70 -78.26 -55.95
N GLN A 165 4.58 -78.85 -55.54
CA GLN A 165 4.18 -80.20 -55.94
C GLN A 165 4.02 -80.39 -57.47
N PHE A 166 3.80 -79.31 -58.22
CA PHE A 166 3.71 -79.34 -59.69
C PHE A 166 4.74 -78.45 -60.39
N ILE A 167 5.81 -78.07 -59.69
CA ILE A 167 6.97 -77.38 -60.25
C ILE A 167 8.22 -78.26 -60.07
N SER A 168 8.94 -78.53 -61.16
CA SER A 168 10.24 -79.17 -61.11
C SER A 168 11.34 -78.15 -60.83
N ASN A 169 12.33 -78.56 -60.02
CA ASN A 169 13.42 -77.70 -59.53
C ASN A 169 12.93 -76.34 -58.95
N PRO A 170 11.94 -76.33 -58.04
CA PRO A 170 11.22 -75.11 -57.64
C PRO A 170 12.10 -74.06 -56.95
N LYS A 171 13.19 -74.50 -56.30
CA LYS A 171 14.16 -73.65 -55.59
C LYS A 171 15.37 -73.25 -56.45
N SER A 172 15.33 -73.51 -57.76
CA SER A 172 16.41 -73.16 -58.68
C SER A 172 16.14 -71.82 -59.38
N ALA A 173 17.13 -71.31 -60.13
CA ALA A 173 16.97 -70.15 -60.99
C ALA A 173 16.08 -70.41 -62.23
N SER A 174 15.62 -71.65 -62.44
CA SER A 174 14.83 -72.05 -63.61
C SER A 174 13.78 -73.10 -63.24
N PRO A 175 12.80 -72.76 -62.38
CA PRO A 175 11.68 -73.63 -62.09
C PRO A 175 10.85 -73.89 -63.35
N LYS A 176 10.35 -75.12 -63.51
CA LYS A 176 9.53 -75.50 -64.66
C LYS A 176 8.23 -76.16 -64.23
N LEU A 177 7.10 -75.67 -64.74
CA LEU A 177 5.81 -76.33 -64.51
C LEU A 177 5.82 -77.74 -65.09
N ASN A 178 5.30 -78.71 -64.32
CA ASN A 178 5.26 -80.13 -64.70
C ASN A 178 4.18 -80.44 -65.75
N PHE A 179 3.45 -79.43 -66.22
CA PHE A 179 2.40 -79.52 -67.22
C PHE A 179 2.50 -78.37 -68.25
N SER A 180 1.86 -78.56 -69.41
CA SER A 180 1.76 -77.53 -70.44
C SER A 180 0.54 -76.64 -70.21
N LEU A 181 0.66 -75.36 -70.56
CA LEU A 181 -0.40 -74.36 -70.50
C LEU A 181 -0.60 -73.76 -71.89
N ALA A 182 -1.86 -73.51 -72.29
CA ALA A 182 -2.16 -72.80 -73.53
C ALA A 182 -1.75 -71.32 -73.46
N ASP A 183 -1.87 -70.73 -72.27
CA ASP A 183 -1.42 -69.36 -71.97
C ASP A 183 0.07 -69.39 -71.59
N GLN A 184 0.94 -69.23 -72.60
CA GLN A 184 2.39 -69.24 -72.40
C GLN A 184 2.87 -68.06 -71.54
N GLN A 185 2.21 -66.89 -71.62
CA GLN A 185 2.56 -65.75 -70.79
C GLN A 185 2.33 -66.04 -69.30
N ARG A 186 1.23 -66.73 -68.96
CA ARG A 186 0.97 -67.14 -67.57
C ARG A 186 1.98 -68.18 -67.09
N LYS A 187 2.35 -69.13 -67.94
CA LYS A 187 3.43 -70.08 -67.62
C LYS A 187 4.71 -69.33 -67.25
N ASP A 188 5.14 -68.41 -68.10
CA ASP A 188 6.36 -67.63 -67.87
C ASP A 188 6.24 -66.77 -66.60
N ARG A 189 5.08 -66.16 -66.33
CA ARG A 189 4.83 -65.43 -65.07
C ARG A 189 4.93 -66.32 -63.85
N ILE A 190 4.32 -67.51 -63.86
CA ILE A 190 4.39 -68.45 -62.72
C ILE A 190 5.83 -68.89 -62.46
N GLU A 191 6.57 -69.28 -63.51
CA GLU A 191 7.96 -69.70 -63.40
C GLU A 191 8.85 -68.56 -62.85
N ASN A 192 8.72 -67.34 -63.38
CA ASN A 192 9.49 -66.17 -62.92
C ASN A 192 9.10 -65.72 -61.51
N ASN A 193 7.80 -65.67 -61.20
CA ASN A 193 7.32 -65.31 -59.87
C ASN A 193 7.75 -66.34 -58.83
N ARG A 194 7.85 -67.63 -59.18
CA ARG A 194 8.33 -68.66 -58.26
C ARG A 194 9.77 -68.41 -57.81
N VAL A 195 10.65 -67.95 -58.69
CA VAL A 195 12.02 -67.53 -58.32
C VAL A 195 11.95 -66.39 -57.31
N SER A 196 11.10 -65.38 -57.58
CA SER A 196 10.93 -64.23 -56.69
C SER A 196 10.33 -64.61 -55.33
N MET A 197 9.44 -65.62 -55.28
CA MET A 197 8.86 -66.11 -54.02
C MET A 197 9.90 -66.83 -53.15
N GLU A 198 10.88 -67.52 -53.76
CA GLU A 198 11.97 -68.13 -52.98
C GLU A 198 12.78 -67.06 -52.25
N SER A 199 13.24 -66.05 -53.00
CA SER A 199 14.00 -64.94 -52.42
C SER A 199 13.21 -64.19 -51.35
N LEU A 200 11.91 -63.96 -51.60
CA LEU A 200 11.02 -63.32 -50.64
C LEU A 200 10.90 -64.11 -49.34
N LEU A 201 10.67 -65.43 -49.41
CA LEU A 201 10.53 -66.28 -48.22
C LEU A 201 11.83 -66.40 -47.43
N ILE A 202 12.99 -66.41 -48.10
CA ILE A 202 14.29 -66.39 -47.42
C ILE A 202 14.48 -65.09 -46.66
N LEU A 203 14.32 -63.94 -47.34
CA LEU A 203 14.49 -62.62 -46.71
C LEU A 203 13.49 -62.39 -45.57
N TRP A 204 12.24 -62.82 -45.75
CA TRP A 204 11.23 -62.71 -44.71
C TRP A 204 11.57 -63.62 -43.52
N GLN A 205 12.07 -64.84 -43.74
CA GLN A 205 12.50 -65.70 -42.64
C GLN A 205 13.65 -65.09 -41.83
N GLU A 206 14.62 -64.48 -42.53
CA GLU A 206 15.75 -63.80 -41.91
C GLU A 206 15.29 -62.59 -41.09
N SER A 207 14.33 -61.79 -41.60
CA SER A 207 13.80 -60.64 -40.88
C SER A 207 13.10 -61.04 -39.57
N LEU A 208 12.43 -62.19 -39.56
CA LEU A 208 11.72 -62.70 -38.37
C LEU A 208 12.64 -63.14 -37.23
N VAL A 209 13.93 -63.39 -37.48
CA VAL A 209 14.90 -63.72 -36.41
C VAL A 209 15.13 -62.52 -35.49
N GLU A 210 15.03 -61.30 -36.03
CA GLU A 210 15.22 -60.06 -35.29
C GLU A 210 13.90 -59.49 -34.71
N LEU A 211 12.77 -60.13 -35.03
CA LEU A 211 11.47 -59.74 -34.51
C LEU A 211 11.47 -59.90 -33.00
N SER A 212 11.27 -58.81 -32.27
CA SER A 212 11.17 -58.80 -30.82
C SER A 212 10.24 -57.68 -30.35
N VAL A 213 9.62 -57.86 -29.17
CA VAL A 213 8.82 -56.80 -28.53
C VAL A 213 9.72 -55.63 -28.10
N SER A 214 10.99 -55.88 -27.81
CA SER A 214 11.95 -54.86 -27.32
C SER A 214 12.54 -53.95 -28.39
N THR A 215 12.44 -54.29 -29.68
CA THR A 215 13.11 -53.54 -30.76
C THR A 215 12.32 -52.34 -31.27
N GLY A 216 11.07 -52.14 -30.83
CA GLY A 216 10.28 -50.94 -31.11
C GLY A 216 9.94 -50.68 -32.59
N ASN A 217 10.11 -51.68 -33.46
CA ASN A 217 9.96 -51.53 -34.92
C ASN A 217 8.87 -52.45 -35.50
N LEU A 218 7.81 -52.72 -34.74
CA LEU A 218 6.76 -53.65 -35.13
C LEU A 218 6.03 -53.20 -36.41
N ASP A 219 5.90 -51.89 -36.62
CA ASP A 219 5.30 -51.30 -37.83
C ASP A 219 6.02 -51.68 -39.12
N PHE A 220 7.36 -51.78 -39.08
CA PHE A 220 8.14 -52.24 -40.22
C PHE A 220 7.77 -53.68 -40.60
N TYR A 221 7.74 -54.59 -39.62
CA TYR A 221 7.41 -56.01 -39.85
C TYR A 221 5.96 -56.22 -40.28
N VAL A 222 5.02 -55.42 -39.77
CA VAL A 222 3.62 -55.44 -40.24
C VAL A 222 3.55 -55.04 -41.71
N SER A 223 4.26 -53.98 -42.10
CA SER A 223 4.28 -53.49 -43.49
C SER A 223 4.95 -54.50 -44.44
N GLU A 224 6.06 -55.10 -44.00
CA GLU A 224 6.73 -56.19 -44.71
C GLU A 224 5.80 -57.41 -44.89
N ALA A 225 5.17 -57.88 -43.81
CA ALA A 225 4.26 -59.02 -43.84
C ALA A 225 3.08 -58.78 -44.79
N LYS A 226 2.46 -57.59 -44.78
CA LYS A 226 1.39 -57.22 -45.73
C LYS A 226 1.86 -57.29 -47.17
N THR A 227 3.01 -56.67 -47.44
CA THR A 227 3.59 -56.63 -48.79
C THR A 227 3.90 -58.04 -49.31
N ASN A 228 4.41 -58.91 -48.43
CA ASN A 228 4.75 -60.28 -48.77
C ASN A 228 3.50 -61.15 -48.99
N LEU A 229 2.48 -61.02 -48.13
CA LEU A 229 1.20 -61.69 -48.29
C LEU A 229 0.51 -61.29 -49.60
N ASP A 230 0.52 -60.01 -49.99
CA ASP A 230 -0.06 -59.54 -51.24
C ASP A 230 0.64 -60.12 -52.47
N LYS A 231 1.98 -60.17 -52.45
CA LYS A 231 2.78 -60.80 -53.53
C LYS A 231 2.46 -62.29 -53.65
N ILE A 232 2.36 -63.01 -52.54
CA ILE A 232 2.04 -64.44 -52.52
C ILE A 232 0.60 -64.68 -52.95
N LYS A 233 -0.34 -63.85 -52.51
CA LYS A 233 -1.74 -63.91 -52.95
C LYS A 233 -1.84 -63.79 -54.48
N ASN A 234 -1.17 -62.80 -55.07
CA ASN A 234 -1.17 -62.60 -56.52
C ASN A 234 -0.52 -63.79 -57.27
N PHE A 235 0.56 -64.35 -56.72
CA PHE A 235 1.18 -65.56 -57.26
C PHE A 235 0.23 -66.76 -57.22
N LEU A 236 -0.46 -66.99 -56.10
CA LEU A 236 -1.45 -68.07 -55.96
C LEU A 236 -2.67 -67.86 -56.86
N ASP A 237 -3.07 -66.62 -57.14
CA ASP A 237 -4.15 -66.31 -58.08
C ASP A 237 -3.77 -66.76 -59.50
N ASP A 238 -2.54 -66.47 -59.97
CA ASP A 238 -2.02 -66.96 -61.26
C ASP A 238 -1.95 -68.51 -61.30
N VAL A 239 -1.43 -69.12 -60.23
CA VAL A 239 -1.33 -70.59 -60.10
C VAL A 239 -2.71 -71.25 -60.08
N SER A 240 -3.69 -70.66 -59.37
CA SER A 240 -5.06 -71.18 -59.33
C SER A 240 -5.70 -71.18 -60.71
N LEU A 241 -5.50 -70.12 -61.50
CA LEU A 241 -6.00 -70.06 -62.86
C LEU A 241 -5.29 -71.09 -63.77
N ALA A 242 -4.00 -71.38 -63.55
CA ALA A 242 -3.28 -72.42 -64.28
C ALA A 242 -3.81 -73.82 -63.94
N VAL A 243 -3.91 -74.17 -62.67
CA VAL A 243 -4.41 -75.48 -62.21
C VAL A 243 -5.88 -75.69 -62.62
N ASN A 244 -6.70 -74.64 -62.64
CA ASN A 244 -8.08 -74.71 -63.11
C ASN A 244 -8.23 -74.98 -64.60
N SER A 245 -7.20 -74.71 -65.41
CA SER A 245 -7.21 -75.00 -66.85
C SER A 245 -6.83 -76.45 -67.20
N LEU A 246 -6.38 -77.24 -66.22
CA LEU A 246 -5.95 -78.63 -66.44
C LEU A 246 -7.13 -79.54 -66.78
N THR A 247 -6.90 -80.41 -67.75
CA THR A 247 -7.78 -81.52 -68.14
C THR A 247 -7.04 -82.85 -67.99
N SER A 248 -7.77 -83.91 -67.64
CA SER A 248 -7.21 -85.25 -67.45
C SER A 248 -6.51 -85.73 -68.72
N ASN A 249 -5.31 -86.31 -68.57
CA ASN A 249 -4.49 -86.80 -69.68
C ASN A 249 -3.60 -87.97 -69.23
N ALA A 250 -2.71 -88.46 -70.09
CA ALA A 250 -1.83 -89.60 -69.78
C ALA A 250 -0.85 -89.34 -68.62
N SER A 251 -0.50 -88.07 -68.36
CA SER A 251 0.42 -87.68 -67.30
C SER A 251 -0.29 -87.36 -65.97
N PHE A 252 -1.58 -86.97 -66.01
CA PHE A 252 -2.33 -86.55 -64.82
C PHE A 252 -3.75 -87.14 -64.81
N SER A 253 -4.06 -87.88 -63.74
CA SER A 253 -5.43 -88.36 -63.48
C SER A 253 -6.34 -87.22 -63.02
N GLN A 254 -7.66 -87.37 -63.21
CA GLN A 254 -8.64 -86.42 -62.68
C GLN A 254 -8.51 -86.23 -61.17
N ALA A 255 -8.26 -87.32 -60.41
CA ALA A 255 -8.07 -87.25 -58.96
C ALA A 255 -6.84 -86.42 -58.57
N THR A 256 -5.74 -86.50 -59.33
CA THR A 256 -4.54 -85.67 -59.11
C THR A 256 -4.85 -84.19 -59.36
N ILE A 257 -5.56 -83.88 -60.46
CA ILE A 257 -5.96 -82.51 -60.80
C ILE A 257 -6.87 -81.93 -59.71
N ASP A 258 -7.83 -82.71 -59.23
CA ASP A 258 -8.74 -82.29 -58.16
C ASP A 258 -7.96 -82.07 -56.84
N GLY A 259 -6.96 -82.90 -56.55
CA GLY A 259 -6.02 -82.69 -55.44
C GLY A 259 -5.30 -81.34 -55.54
N TYR A 260 -4.72 -81.02 -56.70
CA TYR A 260 -4.05 -79.73 -56.92
C TYR A 260 -5.00 -78.55 -56.77
N LYS A 261 -6.22 -78.64 -57.32
CA LYS A 261 -7.24 -77.59 -57.18
C LYS A 261 -7.58 -77.36 -55.71
N ASN A 262 -7.77 -78.42 -54.95
CA ASN A 262 -8.09 -78.36 -53.53
C ASN A 262 -6.94 -77.77 -52.70
N ASP A 263 -5.70 -78.17 -52.97
CA ASP A 263 -4.50 -77.65 -52.29
C ASP A 263 -4.29 -76.16 -52.55
N ILE A 264 -4.47 -75.70 -53.80
CA ILE A 264 -4.32 -74.28 -54.15
C ILE A 264 -5.49 -73.45 -53.62
N SER A 265 -6.71 -74.00 -53.62
CA SER A 265 -7.85 -73.38 -52.95
C SER A 265 -7.59 -73.19 -51.45
N THR A 266 -7.04 -74.23 -50.80
CA THR A 266 -6.65 -74.19 -49.37
C THR A 266 -5.54 -73.16 -49.12
N ALA A 267 -4.49 -73.14 -49.96
CA ALA A 267 -3.41 -72.16 -49.87
C ALA A 267 -3.95 -70.71 -49.97
N ARG A 268 -4.81 -70.42 -50.96
CA ARG A 268 -5.43 -69.10 -51.12
C ARG A 268 -6.30 -68.73 -49.92
N SER A 269 -7.06 -69.68 -49.40
CA SER A 269 -7.87 -69.48 -48.19
C SER A 269 -7.01 -69.17 -46.96
N ASN A 270 -5.89 -69.88 -46.77
CA ASN A 270 -4.94 -69.64 -45.69
C ASN A 270 -4.28 -68.26 -45.79
N ILE A 271 -3.89 -67.82 -46.99
CA ILE A 271 -3.33 -66.47 -47.19
C ILE A 271 -4.36 -65.38 -46.94
N ASN A 272 -5.58 -65.53 -47.45
CA ASN A 272 -6.65 -64.57 -47.17
C ASN A 272 -6.95 -64.50 -45.65
N THR A 273 -6.90 -65.64 -44.96
CA THR A 273 -7.05 -65.70 -43.50
C THR A 273 -5.89 -64.99 -42.80
N ALA A 274 -4.65 -65.18 -43.25
CA ALA A 274 -3.48 -64.49 -42.70
C ALA A 274 -3.58 -62.96 -42.86
N ILE A 275 -3.99 -62.48 -44.05
CA ILE A 275 -4.23 -61.04 -44.32
C ILE A 275 -5.30 -60.48 -43.38
N SER A 276 -6.41 -61.20 -43.22
CA SER A 276 -7.51 -60.80 -42.32
C SER A 276 -7.05 -60.76 -40.86
N ASN A 277 -6.30 -61.77 -40.40
CA ASN A 277 -5.78 -61.85 -39.04
C ASN A 277 -4.76 -60.73 -38.77
N LEU A 278 -3.88 -60.44 -39.72
CA LEU A 278 -2.88 -59.37 -39.61
C LEU A 278 -3.55 -58.01 -39.51
N SER A 279 -4.59 -57.78 -40.31
CA SER A 279 -5.38 -56.54 -40.25
C SER A 279 -6.12 -56.39 -38.91
N ALA A 280 -6.73 -57.45 -38.41
CA ALA A 280 -7.41 -57.45 -37.12
C ALA A 280 -6.44 -57.28 -35.94
N ALA A 281 -5.24 -57.88 -36.01
CA ALA A 281 -4.20 -57.68 -35.01
C ALA A 281 -3.67 -56.24 -35.01
N GLN A 282 -3.55 -55.61 -36.18
CA GLN A 282 -3.13 -54.21 -36.30
C GLN A 282 -4.14 -53.26 -35.67
N GLU A 283 -5.43 -53.48 -35.92
CA GLU A 283 -6.49 -52.66 -35.32
C GLU A 283 -6.47 -52.78 -33.78
N LYS A 284 -6.34 -54.01 -33.26
CA LYS A 284 -6.22 -54.26 -31.81
C LYS A 284 -5.03 -53.54 -31.19
N LEU A 285 -3.86 -53.61 -31.84
CA LEU A 285 -2.65 -52.93 -31.37
C LEU A 285 -2.83 -51.40 -31.36
N SER A 286 -3.36 -50.85 -32.45
CA SER A 286 -3.64 -49.41 -32.56
C SER A 286 -4.62 -48.92 -31.49
N ASN A 287 -5.67 -49.70 -31.21
CA ASN A 287 -6.64 -49.37 -30.18
C ASN A 287 -6.00 -49.44 -28.79
N ALA A 288 -5.23 -50.48 -28.49
CA ALA A 288 -4.54 -50.61 -27.20
C ALA A 288 -3.55 -49.45 -26.96
N ALA A 289 -2.80 -49.05 -27.98
CA ALA A 289 -1.89 -47.90 -27.92
C ALA A 289 -2.64 -46.59 -27.63
N THR A 290 -3.77 -46.38 -28.31
CA THR A 290 -4.60 -45.18 -28.11
C THR A 290 -5.19 -45.11 -26.70
N PHE A 291 -5.69 -46.24 -26.19
CA PHE A 291 -6.25 -46.31 -24.83
C PHE A 291 -5.17 -46.13 -23.76
N LEU A 292 -3.99 -46.71 -23.95
CA LEU A 292 -2.86 -46.47 -23.04
C LEU A 292 -2.49 -44.99 -23.01
N SER A 293 -2.29 -44.38 -24.18
CA SER A 293 -1.92 -42.96 -24.27
C SER A 293 -2.98 -42.03 -23.68
N LEU A 294 -4.27 -42.37 -23.79
CA LEU A 294 -5.35 -41.61 -23.17
C LEU A 294 -5.24 -41.63 -21.64
N GLU A 295 -5.13 -42.81 -21.04
CA GLU A 295 -5.05 -42.95 -19.58
C GLU A 295 -3.76 -42.35 -19.02
N GLU A 296 -2.65 -42.40 -19.77
CA GLU A 296 -1.39 -41.74 -19.41
C GLU A 296 -1.52 -40.21 -19.40
N ARG A 297 -2.22 -39.63 -20.38
CA ARG A 297 -2.50 -38.19 -20.42
C ARG A 297 -3.45 -37.76 -19.31
N GLU A 298 -4.45 -38.57 -18.98
CA GLU A 298 -5.32 -38.31 -17.83
C GLU A 298 -4.52 -38.32 -16.52
N LEU A 299 -3.61 -39.28 -16.34
CA LEU A 299 -2.72 -39.30 -15.18
C LEU A 299 -1.80 -38.06 -15.13
N GLU A 300 -1.27 -37.62 -16.27
CA GLU A 300 -0.44 -36.41 -16.35
C GLU A 300 -1.23 -35.16 -15.94
N LEU A 301 -2.50 -35.05 -16.35
CA LEU A 301 -3.38 -33.96 -15.93
C LEU A 301 -3.66 -34.00 -14.42
N ASP A 302 -3.93 -35.18 -13.87
CA ASP A 302 -4.16 -35.35 -12.42
C ASP A 302 -2.92 -34.95 -11.60
N LEU A 303 -1.71 -35.26 -12.10
CA LEU A 303 -0.44 -34.89 -11.48
C LEU A 303 -0.08 -33.42 -11.64
N ALA A 304 -0.45 -32.78 -12.75
CA ALA A 304 -0.21 -31.37 -12.99
C ALA A 304 -1.03 -30.45 -12.06
N GLY A 305 -2.18 -30.93 -11.58
CA GLY A 305 -3.03 -30.22 -10.64
C GLY A 305 -3.70 -28.97 -11.24
N ALA A 306 -4.01 -27.99 -10.38
CA ALA A 306 -4.64 -26.76 -10.82
C ALA A 306 -3.66 -25.88 -11.62
N SER A 307 -4.15 -25.25 -12.70
CA SER A 307 -3.33 -24.32 -13.49
C SER A 307 -2.96 -23.07 -12.67
N GLN A 308 -1.85 -22.43 -13.05
CA GLN A 308 -1.38 -21.21 -12.37
C GLN A 308 -2.41 -20.08 -12.43
N GLU A 309 -3.19 -20.01 -13.52
CA GLU A 309 -4.26 -19.04 -13.70
C GLU A 309 -5.39 -19.27 -12.68
N ASN A 310 -5.78 -20.52 -12.46
CA ASN A 310 -6.81 -20.85 -11.47
C ASN A 310 -6.34 -20.54 -10.04
N ILE A 311 -5.06 -20.82 -9.74
CA ILE A 311 -4.45 -20.45 -8.45
C ILE A 311 -4.49 -18.93 -8.28
N PHE A 312 -4.05 -18.16 -9.28
CA PHE A 312 -4.04 -16.70 -9.23
C PHE A 312 -5.45 -16.11 -9.05
N VAL A 313 -6.45 -16.63 -9.76
CA VAL A 313 -7.85 -16.22 -9.59
C VAL A 313 -8.34 -16.48 -8.16
N GLN A 314 -7.98 -17.62 -7.58
CA GLN A 314 -8.38 -17.97 -6.22
C GLN A 314 -7.61 -17.14 -5.16
N GLU A 315 -6.32 -16.86 -5.36
CA GLU A 315 -5.54 -15.94 -4.52
C GLU A 315 -6.14 -14.53 -4.52
N ALA A 316 -6.57 -14.03 -5.69
CA ALA A 316 -7.26 -12.75 -5.79
C ALA A 316 -8.61 -12.76 -5.03
N ALA A 317 -9.35 -13.87 -5.05
CA ALA A 317 -10.58 -14.03 -4.28
C ALA A 317 -10.30 -14.02 -2.76
N LEU A 318 -9.23 -14.68 -2.32
CA LEU A 318 -8.76 -14.65 -0.92
C LEU A 318 -8.37 -13.24 -0.50
N ALA A 319 -7.57 -12.53 -1.31
CA ALA A 319 -7.17 -11.15 -1.03
C ALA A 319 -8.39 -10.22 -0.91
N LYS A 320 -9.41 -10.40 -1.76
CA LYS A 320 -10.69 -9.67 -1.66
C LYS A 320 -11.41 -9.98 -0.35
N ALA A 321 -11.45 -11.23 0.09
CA ALA A 321 -12.07 -11.62 1.35
C ALA A 321 -11.32 -11.02 2.57
N GLN A 322 -9.98 -10.99 2.52
CA GLN A 322 -9.15 -10.35 3.55
C GLN A 322 -9.36 -8.82 3.60
N ALA A 323 -9.53 -8.18 2.45
CA ALA A 323 -9.86 -6.75 2.40
C ALA A 323 -11.20 -6.43 3.09
N LEU A 324 -12.19 -7.33 3.03
CA LEU A 324 -13.46 -7.17 3.77
C LEU A 324 -13.26 -7.26 5.29
N ILE A 325 -12.36 -8.11 5.78
CA ILE A 325 -11.99 -8.11 7.21
C ILE A 325 -11.44 -6.75 7.61
N SER A 326 -10.46 -6.23 6.85
CA SER A 326 -9.85 -4.93 7.14
C SER A 326 -10.89 -3.79 7.12
N GLN A 327 -11.86 -3.85 6.20
CA GLN A 327 -12.97 -2.90 6.16
C GLN A 327 -13.83 -2.96 7.43
N TYR A 328 -14.27 -4.16 7.85
CA TYR A 328 -15.13 -4.30 9.02
C TYR A 328 -14.39 -4.06 10.35
N GLU A 329 -13.09 -4.34 10.42
CA GLU A 329 -12.25 -3.94 11.55
C GLU A 329 -12.15 -2.42 11.65
N ALA A 330 -11.98 -1.72 10.52
CA ALA A 330 -12.00 -0.26 10.50
C ALA A 330 -13.37 0.29 10.92
N GLU A 331 -14.48 -0.27 10.41
CA GLU A 331 -15.82 0.10 10.85
C GLU A 331 -16.03 -0.17 12.34
N LEU A 332 -15.55 -1.31 12.86
CA LEU A 332 -15.64 -1.64 14.29
C LEU A 332 -14.84 -0.66 15.14
N SER A 333 -13.64 -0.26 14.68
CA SER A 333 -12.81 0.72 15.39
C SER A 333 -13.50 2.08 15.53
N LYS A 334 -14.35 2.46 14.55
CA LYS A 334 -15.14 3.70 14.57
C LYS A 334 -16.30 3.66 15.57
N THR A 335 -16.66 2.49 16.09
CA THR A 335 -17.69 2.36 17.14
C THR A 335 -17.19 2.72 18.53
N VAL A 336 -15.88 2.88 18.70
CA VAL A 336 -15.26 3.25 19.99
C VAL A 336 -14.66 4.64 19.85
N LEU A 337 -15.18 5.58 20.61
CA LEU A 337 -14.63 6.92 20.68
C LEU A 337 -13.37 6.92 21.56
N ARG A 338 -12.25 7.37 21.01
CA ARG A 338 -10.95 7.42 21.70
C ARG A 338 -10.38 8.82 21.76
N SER A 339 -9.63 9.11 22.81
CA SER A 339 -8.97 10.41 22.94
C SER A 339 -7.77 10.56 22.00
N PRO A 340 -7.67 11.62 21.16
CA PRO A 340 -6.50 11.87 20.32
C PRO A 340 -5.33 12.51 21.09
N VAL A 341 -5.56 13.04 22.29
CA VAL A 341 -4.58 13.74 23.14
C VAL A 341 -4.64 13.22 24.58
N SER A 342 -3.56 13.38 25.34
CA SER A 342 -3.60 13.14 26.79
C SER A 342 -4.06 14.41 27.51
N GLY A 343 -5.03 14.31 28.41
CA GLY A 343 -5.66 15.47 29.03
C GLY A 343 -6.76 15.10 30.02
N VAL A 344 -7.63 16.06 30.33
CA VAL A 344 -8.80 15.85 31.19
C VAL A 344 -10.08 16.03 30.40
N ILE A 345 -11.09 15.22 30.71
CA ILE A 345 -12.44 15.34 30.14
C ILE A 345 -13.08 16.62 30.69
N SER A 346 -13.22 17.64 29.85
CA SER A 346 -13.85 18.91 30.21
C SER A 346 -15.35 18.92 29.97
N LYS A 347 -15.82 18.11 29.04
CA LYS A 347 -17.23 18.02 28.62
C LYS A 347 -17.55 16.58 28.25
N LEU A 348 -18.70 16.08 28.70
CA LEU A 348 -19.25 14.77 28.32
C LEU A 348 -20.78 14.90 28.32
N GLU A 349 -21.38 14.90 27.13
CA GLU A 349 -22.83 15.06 26.92
C GLU A 349 -23.39 13.82 26.23
N ILE A 350 -23.33 12.68 26.91
CA ILE A 350 -23.92 11.41 26.47
C ILE A 350 -24.42 10.60 27.64
N GLU A 351 -25.51 9.87 27.43
CA GLU A 351 -26.03 8.89 28.38
C GLU A 351 -26.10 7.48 27.76
N ILE A 352 -25.95 6.45 28.61
CA ILE A 352 -26.10 5.06 28.17
C ILE A 352 -27.53 4.86 27.66
N GLY A 353 -27.66 4.40 26.42
CA GLY A 353 -28.93 4.18 25.75
C GLY A 353 -29.42 5.31 24.87
N GLU A 354 -28.75 6.47 24.89
CA GLU A 354 -28.97 7.58 23.96
C GLU A 354 -28.50 7.21 22.55
N THR A 355 -29.06 7.84 21.52
CA THR A 355 -28.62 7.68 20.12
C THR A 355 -27.89 8.94 19.68
N VAL A 356 -26.63 8.78 19.28
CA VAL A 356 -25.79 9.87 18.81
C VAL A 356 -25.80 9.96 17.29
N SER A 357 -25.75 11.18 16.77
CA SER A 357 -25.68 11.45 15.33
C SER A 357 -24.24 11.61 14.86
N LEU A 358 -24.03 11.41 13.55
CA LEU A 358 -22.73 11.62 12.92
C LEU A 358 -22.26 13.06 13.10
N GLY A 359 -21.05 13.26 13.64
CA GLY A 359 -20.44 14.59 13.81
C GLY A 359 -20.94 15.39 15.03
N GLU A 360 -21.84 14.82 15.84
CA GLU A 360 -22.26 15.41 17.09
C GLU A 360 -21.13 15.35 18.13
N ILE A 361 -20.77 16.49 18.71
CA ILE A 361 -19.71 16.57 19.71
C ILE A 361 -20.23 16.04 21.04
N VAL A 362 -19.76 14.85 21.41
CA VAL A 362 -20.18 14.12 22.61
C VAL A 362 -19.22 14.29 23.79
N ALA A 363 -17.95 14.58 23.52
CA ALA A 363 -16.95 14.79 24.55
C ALA A 363 -15.91 15.84 24.13
N SER A 364 -15.31 16.53 25.10
CA SER A 364 -14.17 17.41 24.87
C SER A 364 -13.04 17.06 25.84
N VAL A 365 -11.82 16.93 25.29
CA VAL A 365 -10.61 16.68 26.07
C VAL A 365 -9.72 17.91 25.98
N ILE A 366 -9.29 18.43 27.13
CA ILE A 366 -8.32 19.53 27.21
C ILE A 366 -6.99 19.02 27.74
N SER A 367 -5.90 19.34 27.05
CA SER A 367 -4.55 19.09 27.55
C SER A 367 -4.27 19.99 28.75
N LEU A 368 -3.87 19.38 29.88
CA LEU A 368 -3.38 20.10 31.06
C LEU A 368 -1.93 20.57 30.93
N ASN A 369 -1.25 20.21 29.84
CA ASN A 369 0.12 20.58 29.59
C ASN A 369 0.18 21.74 28.59
N LYS A 370 1.07 22.70 28.86
CA LYS A 370 1.39 23.85 27.99
C LYS A 370 0.19 24.76 27.75
N PHE A 371 -0.42 25.28 28.82
CA PHE A 371 -1.38 26.38 28.68
C PHE A 371 -0.74 27.54 27.90
N LYS A 372 -1.57 28.20 27.10
CA LYS A 372 -1.19 29.39 26.34
C LYS A 372 -2.11 30.55 26.72
N ILE A 373 -1.66 31.77 26.53
CA ILE A 373 -2.48 32.97 26.67
C ILE A 373 -2.68 33.56 25.30
N GLU A 374 -3.92 33.88 24.97
CA GLU A 374 -4.25 34.66 23.78
C GLU A 374 -4.64 36.06 24.23
N ALA A 375 -3.83 37.05 23.85
CA ALA A 375 -4.04 38.46 24.15
C ALA A 375 -4.09 39.27 22.84
N ASN A 376 -4.83 40.37 22.83
CA ASN A 376 -4.93 41.24 21.66
C ASN A 376 -4.11 42.50 21.92
N VAL A 377 -3.01 42.69 21.18
CA VAL A 377 -2.10 43.83 21.35
C VAL A 377 -2.46 44.93 20.36
N PRO A 378 -2.73 46.17 20.79
CA PRO A 378 -3.03 47.28 19.88
C PRO A 378 -1.93 47.56 18.84
N GLU A 379 -2.31 48.03 17.66
CA GLU A 379 -1.37 48.36 16.57
C GLU A 379 -0.26 49.33 17.00
N VAL A 380 -0.56 50.29 17.87
CA VAL A 380 0.41 51.31 18.33
C VAL A 380 1.61 50.72 19.09
N ASP A 381 1.46 49.53 19.66
CA ASP A 381 2.46 48.88 20.50
C ASP A 381 3.12 47.66 19.82
N ILE A 382 2.67 47.29 18.63
CA ILE A 382 3.14 46.09 17.91
C ILE A 382 4.58 46.19 17.43
N ALA A 383 5.06 47.41 17.15
CA ALA A 383 6.37 47.64 16.52
C ALA A 383 7.56 47.14 17.35
N GLY A 384 7.40 47.04 18.67
CA GLY A 384 8.43 46.50 19.58
C GLY A 384 8.28 45.02 19.90
N LEU A 385 7.13 44.42 19.58
CA LEU A 385 6.80 43.05 19.98
C LEU A 385 7.44 42.03 19.05
N LYS A 386 8.21 41.10 19.62
CA LYS A 386 8.91 40.02 18.92
C LYS A 386 8.67 38.69 19.60
N SER A 387 8.71 37.62 18.81
CA SER A 387 8.73 36.26 19.37
C SER A 387 9.91 36.11 20.32
N GLY A 388 9.64 35.60 21.51
CA GLY A 388 10.59 35.40 22.58
C GLY A 388 10.70 36.53 23.61
N ASN A 389 9.98 37.65 23.46
CA ASN A 389 9.87 38.64 24.54
C ASN A 389 9.30 37.96 25.80
N MET A 390 9.88 38.31 26.95
CA MET A 390 9.41 37.85 28.26
C MET A 390 8.18 38.65 28.66
N ALA A 391 7.22 37.98 29.29
CA ALA A 391 6.03 38.58 29.84
C ALA A 391 5.83 38.13 31.28
N GLU A 392 5.47 39.09 32.13
CA GLU A 392 5.00 38.85 33.49
C GLU A 392 3.48 38.81 33.46
N ILE A 393 2.90 37.80 34.10
CA ILE A 393 1.46 37.55 34.07
C ILE A 393 0.94 37.48 35.49
N THR A 394 -0.13 38.23 35.74
CA THR A 394 -1.00 38.02 36.90
C THR A 394 -2.33 37.44 36.42
N LEU A 395 -2.85 36.49 37.17
CA LEU A 395 -4.16 35.90 36.90
C LEU A 395 -5.14 36.49 37.90
N ASP A 396 -6.27 37.02 37.43
CA ASP A 396 -7.26 37.70 38.28
C ASP A 396 -7.69 36.86 39.49
N ALA A 397 -7.69 35.53 39.35
CA ALA A 397 -8.07 34.58 40.40
C ALA A 397 -7.09 34.52 41.59
N TYR A 398 -5.85 34.99 41.43
CA TYR A 398 -4.78 34.87 42.44
C TYR A 398 -4.24 36.22 42.93
N GLY A 399 -4.71 37.34 42.38
CA GLY A 399 -4.25 38.70 42.72
C GLY A 399 -2.83 39.00 42.24
N ASP A 400 -2.37 40.22 42.54
CA ASP A 400 -1.10 40.77 42.03
C ASP A 400 0.16 40.15 42.67
N GLU A 401 0.01 39.35 43.72
CA GLU A 401 1.14 38.70 44.41
C GLU A 401 1.63 37.43 43.69
N ALA A 402 0.80 36.83 42.83
CA ALA A 402 1.11 35.60 42.12
C ALA A 402 1.58 35.88 40.69
N LEU A 403 2.90 36.04 40.52
CA LEU A 403 3.54 36.25 39.22
C LEU A 403 3.80 34.92 38.49
N PHE A 404 3.35 34.86 37.24
CA PHE A 404 3.62 33.75 36.31
C PHE A 404 4.45 34.28 35.15
N LEU A 405 5.54 33.57 34.81
CA LEU A 405 6.41 33.95 33.69
C LEU A 405 5.95 33.25 32.41
N ALA A 406 5.87 34.01 31.32
CA ALA A 406 5.66 33.49 29.98
C ALA A 406 6.59 34.15 28.97
N ARG A 407 6.59 33.59 27.77
CA ARG A 407 7.20 34.22 26.60
C ARG A 407 6.21 34.32 25.46
N VAL A 408 6.40 35.34 24.63
CA VAL A 408 5.68 35.48 23.36
C VAL A 408 6.11 34.32 22.43
N LEU A 409 5.18 33.45 22.10
CA LEU A 409 5.41 32.36 21.15
C LEU A 409 5.27 32.88 19.72
N PHE A 410 4.14 33.52 19.44
CA PHE A 410 3.76 33.94 18.10
C PHE A 410 2.86 35.18 18.14
N VAL A 411 3.02 36.03 17.14
CA VAL A 411 2.17 37.21 16.91
C VAL A 411 1.55 37.01 15.54
N ASP A 412 0.22 36.97 15.48
CA ASP A 412 -0.49 36.79 14.21
C ASP A 412 -0.17 37.97 13.28
N PRO A 413 0.21 37.73 12.01
CA PRO A 413 0.54 38.81 11.07
C PRO A 413 -0.70 39.56 10.55
N ALA A 414 -1.90 39.01 10.75
CA ALA A 414 -3.16 39.62 10.35
C ALA A 414 -3.80 40.36 11.52
N GLU A 415 -4.37 41.54 11.23
CA GLU A 415 -5.11 42.30 12.23
C GLU A 415 -6.42 41.61 12.62
N THR A 416 -6.84 41.83 13.87
CA THR A 416 -8.14 41.51 14.43
C THR A 416 -8.74 42.81 14.96
N ILE A 417 -9.92 43.19 14.46
CA ILE A 417 -10.62 44.38 14.96
C ILE A 417 -11.38 44.00 16.23
N VAL A 418 -11.01 44.60 17.36
CA VAL A 418 -11.70 44.44 18.64
C VAL A 418 -12.29 45.78 19.02
N GLU A 419 -13.62 45.86 19.09
CA GLU A 419 -14.36 47.09 19.43
C GLU A 419 -13.98 48.32 18.57
N GLY A 420 -13.63 48.09 17.30
CA GLY A 420 -13.26 49.15 16.35
C GLY A 420 -11.79 49.57 16.41
N VAL A 421 -10.97 48.96 17.27
CA VAL A 421 -9.52 49.18 17.38
C VAL A 421 -8.77 48.05 16.67
N PRO A 422 -7.83 48.33 15.75
CA PRO A 422 -6.99 47.31 15.15
C PRO A 422 -6.02 46.74 16.20
N THR A 423 -6.08 45.42 16.39
CA THR A 423 -5.23 44.68 17.33
C THR A 423 -4.61 43.47 16.65
N TYR A 424 -3.51 42.99 17.19
CA TYR A 424 -2.81 41.80 16.71
C TYR A 424 -2.87 40.72 17.77
N LYS A 425 -3.40 39.55 17.39
CA LYS A 425 -3.53 38.43 18.30
C LYS A 425 -2.14 37.88 18.63
N THR A 426 -1.78 37.93 19.89
CA THR A 426 -0.49 37.49 20.42
C THR A 426 -0.71 36.26 21.29
N THR A 427 0.00 35.18 20.96
CA THR A 427 0.01 33.94 21.73
C THR A 427 1.25 33.87 22.60
N LEU A 428 1.05 33.76 23.92
CA LEU A 428 2.11 33.56 24.89
C LEU A 428 2.04 32.14 25.46
N VAL A 429 3.18 31.58 25.87
CA VAL A 429 3.27 30.27 26.52
C VAL A 429 3.93 30.42 27.88
N PHE A 430 3.35 29.81 28.90
CA PHE A 430 3.95 29.79 30.24
C PHE A 430 5.27 29.02 30.22
N GLU A 431 6.28 29.55 30.91
CA GLU A 431 7.60 28.91 31.04
C GLU A 431 7.55 27.67 31.95
N GLN A 432 6.63 27.68 32.91
CA GLN A 432 6.48 26.61 33.90
C GLN A 432 5.05 26.08 33.89
N ASN A 433 4.91 24.76 34.07
CA ASN A 433 3.60 24.16 34.26
C ASN A 433 3.20 24.29 35.73
N ASP A 434 2.17 25.07 36.00
CA ASP A 434 1.63 25.26 37.35
C ASP A 434 0.19 24.77 37.40
N ALA A 435 -0.11 23.89 38.35
CA ALA A 435 -1.44 23.28 38.51
C ALA A 435 -2.55 24.29 38.85
N ARG A 436 -2.18 25.50 39.30
CA ARG A 436 -3.09 26.61 39.55
C ARG A 436 -3.68 27.19 38.25
N ILE A 437 -2.97 27.07 37.15
CA ILE A 437 -3.41 27.62 35.86
C ILE A 437 -4.56 26.77 35.32
N LYS A 438 -5.69 27.41 35.02
CA LYS A 438 -6.87 26.76 34.43
C LYS A 438 -7.28 27.47 33.15
N SER A 439 -7.81 26.70 32.20
CA SER A 439 -8.42 27.22 30.98
C SER A 439 -9.56 28.19 31.31
N GLY A 440 -9.63 29.31 30.58
CA GLY A 440 -10.67 30.32 30.72
C GLY A 440 -10.35 31.45 31.71
N MET A 441 -9.25 31.37 32.46
CA MET A 441 -8.81 32.47 33.33
C MET A 441 -8.46 33.72 32.52
N THR A 442 -8.79 34.88 33.07
CA THR A 442 -8.30 36.17 32.58
C THR A 442 -6.87 36.38 33.09
N ALA A 443 -6.00 36.83 32.20
CA ALA A 443 -4.60 37.07 32.46
C ALA A 443 -4.28 38.54 32.15
N ASN A 444 -3.73 39.28 33.09
CA ASN A 444 -3.10 40.56 32.81
C ASN A 444 -1.66 40.27 32.43
N VAL A 445 -1.26 40.71 31.24
CA VAL A 445 0.02 40.36 30.62
C VAL A 445 0.81 41.63 30.44
N GLU A 446 1.96 41.70 31.09
CA GLU A 446 2.92 42.79 30.95
C GLU A 446 4.11 42.29 30.14
N ILE A 447 4.15 42.67 28.86
CA ILE A 447 5.15 42.19 27.91
C ILE A 447 6.30 43.17 27.83
N LYS A 448 7.52 42.71 28.11
CA LYS A 448 8.75 43.50 27.98
C LYS A 448 9.19 43.53 26.51
N ILE A 449 8.91 44.62 25.82
CA ILE A 449 9.16 44.77 24.37
C ILE A 449 10.54 45.36 24.06
N ASP A 450 11.07 46.21 24.94
CA ASP A 450 12.42 46.77 24.79
C ASP A 450 13.03 47.09 26.18
N GLU A 451 14.34 46.92 26.31
CA GLU A 451 15.07 47.16 27.56
C GLU A 451 16.42 47.80 27.23
N LYS A 452 16.71 48.93 27.86
CA LYS A 452 18.02 49.58 27.79
C LYS A 452 18.60 49.71 29.17
N LYS A 453 19.71 49.00 29.37
CA LYS A 453 20.40 48.95 30.64
C LYS A 453 21.36 50.12 30.82
N ASN A 454 21.41 50.64 32.03
CA ASN A 454 22.40 51.62 32.47
C ASN A 454 22.44 52.90 31.61
N VAL A 455 21.28 53.43 31.21
CA VAL A 455 21.17 54.66 30.41
C VAL A 455 20.86 55.86 31.29
N ILE A 456 21.30 57.05 30.88
CA ILE A 456 20.93 58.30 31.55
C ILE A 456 19.46 58.54 31.23
N ALA A 457 18.61 58.51 32.25
CA ALA A 457 17.19 58.69 32.08
C ALA A 457 16.68 59.87 32.91
N VAL A 458 15.75 60.60 32.32
CA VAL A 458 15.13 61.78 32.94
C VAL A 458 13.62 61.56 32.95
N ALA A 459 12.95 62.00 34.01
CA ALA A 459 11.49 61.91 34.09
C ALA A 459 10.86 62.61 32.87
N GLN A 460 9.91 61.95 32.20
CA GLN A 460 9.29 62.46 30.96
C GLN A 460 8.73 63.88 31.11
N ARG A 461 8.20 64.21 32.30
CA ARG A 461 7.66 65.53 32.65
C ARG A 461 8.70 66.66 32.60
N ALA A 462 9.99 66.35 32.70
CA ALA A 462 11.09 67.33 32.65
C ALA A 462 11.50 67.69 31.22
N ILE A 463 10.96 67.00 30.22
CA ILE A 463 11.30 67.20 28.81
C ILE A 463 10.23 68.10 28.18
N SER A 464 10.66 69.26 27.70
CA SER A 464 9.84 70.14 26.87
C SER A 464 10.13 69.90 25.39
N GLN A 465 9.12 69.98 24.53
CA GLN A 465 9.30 69.83 23.08
C GLN A 465 8.85 71.10 22.36
N GLU A 466 9.78 71.80 21.72
CA GLU A 466 9.53 73.01 20.94
C GLU A 466 10.08 72.82 19.52
N ASN A 467 9.26 73.09 18.49
CA ASN A 467 9.64 72.99 17.07
C ASN A 467 10.28 71.64 16.67
N GLY A 468 9.83 70.53 17.27
CA GLY A 468 10.32 69.18 16.97
C GLY A 468 11.64 68.80 17.65
N LYS A 469 12.27 69.70 18.41
CA LYS A 469 13.46 69.45 19.24
C LYS A 469 13.08 69.30 20.71
N SER A 470 13.79 68.44 21.43
CA SER A 470 13.57 68.18 22.84
C SER A 470 14.56 68.97 23.69
N PHE A 471 14.08 69.57 24.77
CA PHE A 471 14.86 70.39 25.67
C PHE A 471 14.62 69.97 27.12
N VAL A 472 15.67 70.01 27.93
CA VAL A 472 15.59 69.88 29.39
C VAL A 472 16.17 71.14 30.02
N LYS A 473 15.61 71.55 31.16
CA LYS A 473 16.15 72.67 31.94
C LYS A 473 17.08 72.09 33.01
N ILE A 474 18.38 72.35 32.91
CA ILE A 474 19.38 71.89 33.89
C ILE A 474 19.75 73.05 34.80
N LEU A 475 19.80 72.81 36.11
CA LEU A 475 20.24 73.79 37.09
C LEU A 475 21.77 73.79 37.18
N ASN A 476 22.41 74.89 36.78
CA ASN A 476 23.87 75.03 36.87
C ASN A 476 24.35 75.33 38.31
N ASP A 477 25.66 75.25 38.55
CA ASP A 477 26.28 75.50 39.88
C ASP A 477 26.02 76.92 40.43
N ALA A 478 25.59 77.86 39.59
CA ALA A 478 25.21 79.23 39.95
C ALA A 478 23.71 79.37 40.33
N GLY A 479 22.95 78.28 40.33
CA GLY A 479 21.53 78.26 40.68
C GLY A 479 20.61 78.81 39.60
N MET A 480 21.06 78.92 38.35
CA MET A 480 20.26 79.37 37.21
C MET A 480 19.86 78.20 36.31
N ALA A 481 18.63 78.24 35.78
CA ALA A 481 18.12 77.24 34.84
C ALA A 481 18.67 77.49 33.42
N GLU A 482 19.43 76.53 32.89
CA GLU A 482 19.92 76.53 31.51
C GLU A 482 19.08 75.59 30.65
N ILE A 483 18.64 76.06 29.47
CA ILE A 483 17.89 75.25 28.52
C ILE A 483 18.91 74.50 27.66
N VAL A 484 18.97 73.18 27.83
CA VAL A 484 19.86 72.31 27.07
C VAL A 484 19.06 71.49 26.08
N GLU A 485 19.46 71.56 24.81
CA GLU A 485 18.91 70.68 23.77
C GLU A 485 19.36 69.25 24.04
N VAL A 486 18.40 68.33 24.15
CA VAL A 486 18.66 66.90 24.35
C VAL A 486 18.13 66.09 23.19
N LYS A 487 18.85 65.01 22.88
CA LYS A 487 18.29 63.94 22.04
C LYS A 487 17.70 62.88 22.95
N THR A 488 16.40 62.66 22.81
CA THR A 488 15.68 61.62 23.54
C THR A 488 15.75 60.31 22.76
N GLY A 489 16.03 59.23 23.47
CA GLY A 489 15.96 57.86 22.97
C GLY A 489 14.64 57.18 23.36
N MET A 490 14.76 55.98 23.90
CA MET A 490 13.62 55.16 24.32
C MET A 490 12.82 55.83 25.45
N ARG A 491 11.49 55.80 25.32
CA ARG A 491 10.56 56.20 26.38
C ARG A 491 10.13 54.94 27.12
N GLY A 492 10.47 54.86 28.41
CA GLY A 492 10.07 53.76 29.28
C GLY A 492 8.62 53.88 29.75
N SER A 493 8.03 52.75 30.12
CA SER A 493 6.68 52.71 30.70
C SER A 493 6.66 53.18 32.16
N ASP A 494 7.82 53.26 32.80
CA ASP A 494 8.03 53.77 34.17
C ASP A 494 8.03 55.31 34.28
N GLY A 495 7.74 56.02 33.17
CA GLY A 495 7.68 57.47 33.12
C GLY A 495 9.04 58.15 32.97
N PHE A 496 10.11 57.40 32.69
CA PHE A 496 11.44 57.91 32.37
C PHE A 496 11.74 57.80 30.89
N VAL A 497 12.53 58.74 30.38
CA VAL A 497 12.95 58.79 28.98
C VAL A 497 14.47 58.81 28.94
N GLU A 498 15.04 57.93 28.12
CA GLU A 498 16.47 57.88 27.83
C GLU A 498 16.92 59.19 27.17
N ILE A 499 18.03 59.75 27.66
CA ILE A 499 18.74 60.86 27.03
C ILE A 499 20.04 60.33 26.43
N THR A 500 20.18 60.42 25.11
CA THR A 500 21.38 59.94 24.39
C THR A 500 22.45 61.02 24.27
N GLU A 501 22.04 62.30 24.21
CA GLU A 501 22.94 63.47 24.15
C GLU A 501 22.32 64.63 24.92
N GLY A 502 23.16 65.43 25.59
CA GLY A 502 22.79 66.72 26.20
C GLY A 502 22.60 66.73 27.72
N ALA A 503 22.53 65.58 28.39
CA ALA A 503 22.50 65.49 29.85
C ALA A 503 23.52 64.46 30.37
N GLN A 504 24.14 64.75 31.51
CA GLN A 504 25.09 63.89 32.20
C GLN A 504 24.48 63.32 33.49
N GLU A 505 25.05 62.23 33.95
CA GLU A 505 24.68 61.61 35.22
C GLU A 505 24.96 62.57 36.39
N GLY A 506 23.93 62.83 37.21
CA GLY A 506 23.98 63.78 38.32
C GLY A 506 23.45 65.18 38.00
N ASP A 507 23.10 65.47 36.75
CA ASP A 507 22.51 66.75 36.36
C ASP A 507 21.16 66.96 37.07
N LYS A 508 20.97 68.14 37.66
CA LYS A 508 19.71 68.53 38.31
C LYS A 508 18.73 69.04 37.26
N VAL A 509 17.86 68.15 36.78
CA VAL A 509 16.88 68.48 35.75
C VAL A 509 15.59 68.98 36.39
N ILE A 510 15.17 70.20 36.04
CA ILE A 510 14.00 70.86 36.60
C ILE A 510 12.72 70.19 36.06
N ILE A 511 11.94 69.62 36.97
CA ILE A 511 10.65 68.96 36.66
C ILE A 511 9.46 69.89 36.87
N PHE A 512 9.57 70.88 37.76
CA PHE A 512 8.52 71.84 38.05
C PHE A 512 9.09 73.20 38.50
N GLU A 513 8.51 74.28 38.00
CA GLU A 513 8.87 75.65 38.35
C GLU A 513 7.74 76.27 39.17
N LYS A 514 7.96 76.47 40.47
CA LYS A 514 6.96 77.10 41.35
C LYS A 514 7.17 78.61 41.34
N GLN A 515 6.27 79.33 40.66
CA GLN A 515 6.32 80.81 40.51
C GLN A 515 5.91 81.61 41.76
#